data_AF-A0A432KG30-F1
#
_entry.id   AF-A0A432KG30-F1
#
_cell.length_a   1.000
_cell.length_b   1.000
_cell.length_c   1.000
_cell.angle_alpha   90.00
_cell.angle_beta   90.00
_cell.angle_gamma   90.00
#
_symmetry.space_group_name_H-M   'P 1'
#
loop_
_entity.id
_entity.type
_entity.pdbx_description
1 polymer ?
#
loop_
_entity_poly.entity_id
_entity_poly.type
_entity_poly.pdbx_seq_one_letter_code
_entity_poly.pdbx_strand_id
1 'polypeptide(L)'
;MWIKIRDNILVGAFYLGLILVTCCSPNTTQSNETLKKKAVGINDNKWVKNDSFRYGDIRRYGFDIGYLSPVQLDSIFDIAEQVYPITFPEGVYPIDFNIEGRSNIALDFKNVTISGKVTIQDANHISLHGKLNILDILFLRNASNIGLDTVKVLTDKELALTKMANRGVNVYSGSNNVSIHSLAIIDQIGDGIPFSYAQAALLIHGFQGTPTNVRIEDLIVENCGRTGVYISGRDHVFGKMKIENYGLSESKLNIKPIEKADAGEANEFKGLWLNYTENVKIDSLILVNKENKGFYSILFDESLGHVPNIISNLSIEDSNNYKVDFNSNTLVLNEF
;
A
#
# COMPACT_ATOMS: atom_id res chain seq x y z
N MET A 1 10.73 3.24 79.06
CA MET A 1 12.17 3.47 79.32
C MET A 1 12.62 4.45 78.24
N TRP A 2 12.50 5.78 78.44
CA TRP A 2 13.50 6.66 79.09
C TRP A 2 14.87 6.46 78.42
N ILE A 3 15.54 7.37 77.70
CA ILE A 3 15.82 8.82 77.83
C ILE A 3 16.58 9.19 76.51
N LYS A 4 16.17 10.13 75.65
CA LYS A 4 16.33 11.61 75.65
C LYS A 4 17.76 12.12 75.91
N ILE A 5 18.31 12.96 75.04
CA ILE A 5 19.03 14.23 75.32
C ILE A 5 19.37 14.78 73.92
N ARG A 6 18.68 15.78 73.35
CA ARG A 6 18.64 17.23 73.65
C ARG A 6 20.04 17.84 73.57
N ASP A 7 20.33 18.84 72.74
CA ASP A 7 19.92 20.25 72.77
C ASP A 7 21.04 20.95 71.92
N ASN A 8 20.94 22.10 71.23
CA ASN A 8 20.00 23.21 71.23
C ASN A 8 20.55 24.31 70.28
N ILE A 9 19.67 25.27 69.92
CA ILE A 9 19.94 26.74 69.82
C ILE A 9 20.69 27.22 68.54
N LEU A 10 20.36 28.29 67.80
CA LEU A 10 19.46 29.48 67.92
C LEU A 10 19.35 30.06 66.48
N VAL A 11 18.15 30.36 65.93
CA VAL A 11 17.49 31.70 65.84
C VAL A 11 17.84 32.59 64.64
N GLY A 12 16.78 33.13 64.02
CA GLY A 12 16.76 34.36 63.21
C GLY A 12 15.95 34.19 61.91
N ALA A 13 14.61 34.15 61.92
CA ALA A 13 13.64 35.25 62.01
C ALA A 13 13.55 36.19 60.76
N PHE A 14 12.38 36.13 60.10
CA PHE A 14 11.62 37.20 59.44
C PHE A 14 12.23 37.98 58.25
N TYR A 15 11.57 37.94 57.07
CA TYR A 15 10.61 38.98 56.67
C TYR A 15 9.73 38.59 55.46
N LEU A 16 8.45 38.91 55.62
CA LEU A 16 7.35 38.89 54.66
C LEU A 16 7.51 40.02 53.62
N GLY A 17 7.05 39.82 52.39
CA GLY A 17 6.98 40.89 51.38
C GLY A 17 6.12 40.53 50.17
N LEU A 18 4.81 40.54 50.36
CA LEU A 18 3.77 40.45 49.32
C LEU A 18 3.66 41.81 48.61
N ILE A 19 3.80 41.87 47.28
CA ILE A 19 3.22 42.94 46.46
C ILE A 19 2.61 42.32 45.18
N LEU A 20 1.28 42.29 45.17
CA LEU A 20 0.43 42.21 43.99
C LEU A 20 0.42 43.57 43.28
N VAL A 21 0.68 43.61 41.98
CA VAL A 21 0.19 44.67 41.10
C VAL A 21 -0.43 44.04 39.86
N THR A 22 -1.76 44.10 39.83
CA THR A 22 -2.62 43.97 38.66
C THR A 22 -2.46 45.19 37.75
N CYS A 23 -2.30 44.97 36.45
CA CYS A 23 -2.66 45.95 35.42
C CYS A 23 -3.53 45.27 34.37
N CYS A 24 -4.81 45.67 34.34
CA CYS A 24 -5.75 45.42 33.26
C CYS A 24 -5.48 46.35 32.08
N SER A 25 -5.61 45.81 30.86
CA SER A 25 -6.34 46.36 29.67
C SER A 25 -5.64 45.97 28.36
N PRO A 26 -6.32 45.94 27.19
CA PRO A 26 -7.75 45.84 26.90
C PRO A 26 -8.09 44.66 25.95
N ASN A 27 -9.37 44.28 25.90
CA ASN A 27 -9.93 43.42 24.87
C ASN A 27 -9.77 44.06 23.49
N THR A 28 -9.01 43.42 22.61
CA THR A 28 -9.07 43.67 21.17
C THR A 28 -9.37 42.36 20.48
N THR A 29 -10.55 42.30 19.87
CA THR A 29 -11.02 41.24 18.99
C THR A 29 -10.01 41.09 17.85
N GLN A 30 -9.19 40.02 17.87
CA GLN A 30 -8.41 39.61 16.71
C GLN A 30 -9.03 38.34 16.14
N SER A 31 -9.51 38.51 14.91
CA SER A 31 -9.93 37.46 13.99
C SER A 31 -8.97 36.28 14.00
N ASN A 32 -9.53 35.07 13.97
CA ASN A 32 -8.83 33.82 13.72
C ASN A 32 -8.16 33.84 12.33
N GLU A 33 -7.01 34.50 12.21
CA GLU A 33 -6.02 34.13 11.21
C GLU A 33 -5.23 32.97 11.80
N THR A 34 -5.58 31.76 11.37
CA THR A 34 -4.79 30.56 11.51
C THR A 34 -3.38 30.84 10.98
N LEU A 35 -2.47 31.18 11.89
CA LEU A 35 -1.05 31.33 11.64
C LEU A 35 -0.55 30.06 10.93
N LYS A 36 -0.27 30.23 9.62
CA LYS A 36 0.52 29.31 8.81
C LYS A 36 1.84 29.06 9.54
N LYS A 37 1.91 27.98 10.30
CA LYS A 37 3.14 27.53 10.94
C LYS A 37 4.10 27.15 9.82
N LYS A 38 5.00 28.08 9.48
CA LYS A 38 6.08 27.90 8.51
C LYS A 38 6.88 26.68 8.97
N ALA A 39 6.79 25.57 8.24
CA ALA A 39 7.66 24.43 8.44
C ALA A 39 9.11 24.96 8.30
N VAL A 40 9.86 24.90 9.38
CA VAL A 40 11.21 25.47 9.45
C VAL A 40 12.11 24.71 8.47
N GLY A 41 12.68 25.42 7.49
CA GLY A 41 13.79 24.92 6.64
C GLY A 41 13.49 24.69 5.16
N ILE A 42 12.23 24.74 4.71
CA ILE A 42 11.89 24.46 3.30
C ILE A 42 11.82 25.76 2.50
N ASN A 43 12.68 25.90 1.50
CA ASN A 43 12.63 27.00 0.53
C ASN A 43 12.04 26.49 -0.78
N ASP A 44 10.74 26.67 -0.96
CA ASP A 44 10.03 26.32 -2.21
C ASP A 44 9.82 27.53 -3.14
N ASN A 45 10.43 28.69 -2.84
CA ASN A 45 10.12 29.98 -3.48
C ASN A 45 10.24 29.95 -5.01
N LYS A 46 11.08 29.07 -5.57
CA LYS A 46 11.26 28.91 -7.01
C LYS A 46 9.99 28.37 -7.71
N TRP A 47 9.17 27.60 -7.01
CA TRP A 47 8.04 26.86 -7.58
C TRP A 47 6.68 27.42 -7.18
N VAL A 48 6.61 28.28 -6.16
CA VAL A 48 5.35 28.82 -5.66
C VAL A 48 4.65 29.66 -6.74
N LYS A 49 3.40 29.29 -7.02
CA LYS A 49 2.48 30.07 -7.86
C LYS A 49 1.36 30.70 -7.05
N ASN A 50 0.94 30.05 -5.98
CA ASN A 50 -0.13 30.53 -5.11
C ASN A 50 0.23 30.26 -3.64
N ASP A 51 0.66 31.31 -2.93
CA ASP A 51 1.10 31.20 -1.55
C ASP A 51 -0.04 31.05 -0.53
N SER A 52 -1.30 31.14 -0.97
CA SER A 52 -2.48 30.91 -0.13
C SER A 52 -2.54 29.46 0.35
N PHE A 53 -2.06 28.51 -0.45
CA PHE A 53 -1.97 27.09 -0.10
C PHE A 53 -0.74 26.78 0.77
N ARG A 54 -0.86 25.74 1.59
CA ARG A 54 0.20 25.26 2.48
C ARG A 54 1.38 24.70 1.69
N TYR A 55 2.57 24.73 2.28
CA TYR A 55 3.76 24.06 1.76
C TYR A 55 3.46 22.59 1.44
N GLY A 56 3.95 22.11 0.30
CA GLY A 56 3.75 20.75 -0.19
C GLY A 56 2.41 20.51 -0.88
N ASP A 57 1.40 21.39 -0.78
CA ASP A 57 0.14 21.22 -1.51
C ASP A 57 0.36 21.46 -3.01
N ILE A 58 -0.03 20.52 -3.88
CA ILE A 58 0.18 20.67 -5.34
C ILE A 58 -0.45 21.96 -5.90
N ARG A 59 -1.53 22.48 -5.30
CA ARG A 59 -2.18 23.72 -5.76
C ARG A 59 -1.33 24.96 -5.48
N ARG A 60 -0.43 24.90 -4.48
CA ARG A 60 0.57 25.95 -4.20
C ARG A 60 1.49 26.16 -5.38
N TYR A 61 1.76 25.09 -6.12
CA TYR A 61 2.67 25.06 -7.26
C TYR A 61 1.94 25.24 -8.61
N GLY A 62 0.63 25.54 -8.56
CA GLY A 62 -0.19 25.83 -9.75
C GLY A 62 -0.75 24.59 -10.44
N PHE A 63 -0.86 23.46 -9.71
CA PHE A 63 -1.47 22.25 -10.24
C PHE A 63 -2.93 22.12 -9.76
N ASP A 64 -3.84 22.02 -10.72
CA ASP A 64 -5.27 21.91 -10.46
C ASP A 64 -5.72 20.44 -10.34
N ILE A 65 -6.75 20.24 -9.51
CA ILE A 65 -7.41 18.95 -9.36
C ILE A 65 -8.21 18.69 -10.65
N GLY A 66 -8.09 17.49 -11.22
CA GLY A 66 -8.84 17.09 -12.41
C GLY A 66 -8.21 17.44 -13.76
N TYR A 67 -7.15 18.25 -13.81
CA TYR A 67 -6.38 18.49 -15.04
C TYR A 67 -4.89 18.53 -14.76
N LEU A 68 -4.28 17.35 -14.75
CA LEU A 68 -2.85 17.17 -14.56
C LEU A 68 -2.28 16.52 -15.81
N SER A 69 -1.32 17.18 -16.46
CA SER A 69 -0.57 16.60 -17.58
C SER A 69 0.65 15.82 -17.08
N PRO A 70 1.20 14.89 -17.87
CA PRO A 70 2.43 14.18 -17.51
C PRO A 70 3.60 15.12 -17.19
N VAL A 71 3.74 16.24 -17.91
CA VAL A 71 4.79 17.25 -17.66
C VAL A 71 4.61 17.93 -16.30
N GLN A 72 3.36 18.21 -15.91
CA GLN A 72 3.06 18.76 -14.59
C GLN A 72 3.33 17.73 -13.49
N LEU A 73 3.01 16.45 -13.71
CA LEU A 73 3.33 15.37 -12.77
C LEU A 73 4.84 15.24 -12.57
N ASP A 74 5.60 15.29 -13.65
CA ASP A 74 7.07 15.23 -13.63
C ASP A 74 7.65 16.40 -12.80
N SER A 75 7.10 17.60 -13.01
CA SER A 75 7.46 18.78 -12.21
C SER A 75 7.11 18.62 -10.73
N ILE A 76 5.99 17.95 -10.41
CA ILE A 76 5.64 17.63 -9.01
C ILE A 76 6.70 16.72 -8.40
N PHE A 77 7.17 15.71 -9.14
CA PHE A 77 8.22 14.81 -8.66
C PHE A 77 9.54 15.54 -8.45
N ASP A 78 9.94 16.43 -9.37
CA ASP A 78 11.15 17.25 -9.19
C ASP A 78 11.12 18.08 -7.90
N ILE A 79 9.93 18.56 -7.52
CA ILE A 79 9.72 19.27 -6.26
C ILE A 79 9.77 18.27 -5.09
N ALA A 80 9.09 17.12 -5.21
CA ALA A 80 9.03 16.10 -4.16
C ALA A 80 10.41 15.52 -3.80
N GLU A 81 11.34 15.44 -4.76
CA GLU A 81 12.72 14.99 -4.51
C GLU A 81 13.56 16.04 -3.75
N GLN A 82 13.13 17.30 -3.74
CA GLN A 82 13.84 18.42 -3.10
C GLN A 82 13.17 18.91 -1.80
N VAL A 83 11.90 18.57 -1.61
CA VAL A 83 11.01 19.14 -0.58
C VAL A 83 10.37 18.02 0.25
N TYR A 84 9.88 18.35 1.45
CA TYR A 84 9.01 17.49 2.28
C TYR A 84 7.77 16.97 1.50
N PRO A 85 6.97 16.04 2.07
CA PRO A 85 5.93 15.33 1.37
C PRO A 85 4.99 16.24 0.57
N ILE A 86 4.81 15.92 -0.71
CA ILE A 86 3.85 16.61 -1.55
C ILE A 86 2.45 16.05 -1.27
N THR A 87 1.54 16.93 -0.88
CA THR A 87 0.14 16.58 -0.65
C THR A 87 -0.67 16.69 -1.93
N PHE A 88 -1.32 15.59 -2.31
CA PHE A 88 -2.43 15.60 -3.25
C PHE A 88 -3.74 15.75 -2.45
N PRO A 89 -4.48 16.85 -2.61
CA PRO A 89 -5.79 17.01 -2.00
C PRO A 89 -6.80 16.00 -2.57
N GLU A 90 -7.92 15.82 -1.87
CA GLU A 90 -9.00 14.93 -2.30
C GLU A 90 -9.48 15.27 -3.70
N GLY A 91 -9.67 14.23 -4.52
CA GLY A 91 -10.17 14.39 -5.88
C GLY A 91 -9.85 13.22 -6.80
N VAL A 92 -10.38 13.32 -8.02
CA VAL A 92 -10.12 12.40 -9.12
C VAL A 92 -9.13 13.03 -10.08
N TYR A 93 -8.06 12.31 -10.40
CA TYR A 93 -6.98 12.76 -11.25
C TYR A 93 -6.97 11.88 -12.51
N PRO A 94 -7.41 12.40 -13.66
CA PRO A 94 -7.51 11.65 -14.90
C PRO A 94 -6.14 11.52 -15.58
N ILE A 95 -5.21 10.81 -14.95
CA ILE A 95 -3.83 10.64 -15.41
C ILE A 95 -3.28 9.25 -15.06
N ASP A 96 -2.29 8.81 -15.82
CA ASP A 96 -1.36 7.77 -15.39
C ASP A 96 -0.28 8.36 -14.45
N PHE A 97 -0.04 7.71 -13.33
CA PHE A 97 0.92 8.14 -12.31
C PHE A 97 2.19 7.32 -12.38
N ASN A 98 3.22 7.81 -13.10
CA ASN A 98 4.43 7.02 -13.38
C ASN A 98 5.65 7.61 -12.65
N ILE A 99 6.14 6.92 -11.62
CA ILE A 99 7.39 7.22 -10.92
C ILE A 99 8.48 6.32 -11.53
N GLU A 100 9.21 6.82 -12.52
CA GLU A 100 10.23 6.06 -13.24
C GLU A 100 11.62 6.69 -13.06
N GLY A 101 12.61 5.89 -12.64
CA GLY A 101 14.00 6.36 -12.51
C GLY A 101 14.23 7.39 -11.41
N ARG A 102 13.33 7.47 -10.42
CA ARG A 102 13.28 8.53 -9.40
C ARG A 102 13.55 8.00 -8.00
N SER A 103 13.94 8.87 -7.06
CA SER A 103 14.26 8.44 -5.69
C SER A 103 13.97 9.49 -4.63
N ASN A 104 13.71 9.04 -3.40
CA ASN A 104 13.46 9.89 -2.23
C ASN A 104 12.20 10.78 -2.39
N ILE A 105 11.11 10.18 -2.89
CA ILE A 105 9.83 10.86 -3.06
C ILE A 105 8.91 10.46 -1.92
N ALA A 106 8.34 11.46 -1.25
CA ALA A 106 7.26 11.27 -0.29
C ALA A 106 6.00 12.01 -0.77
N LEU A 107 4.88 11.30 -0.91
CA LEU A 107 3.60 11.86 -1.32
C LEU A 107 2.54 11.55 -0.25
N ASP A 108 1.61 12.48 -0.05
CA ASP A 108 0.51 12.36 0.91
C ASP A 108 -0.83 12.53 0.17
N PHE A 109 -1.55 11.42 0.00
CA PHE A 109 -2.82 11.37 -0.71
C PHE A 109 -3.99 11.53 0.25
N LYS A 110 -4.71 12.66 0.14
CA LYS A 110 -5.92 12.92 0.92
C LYS A 110 -7.15 12.32 0.24
N ASN A 111 -7.27 10.98 0.23
CA ASN A 111 -8.37 10.28 -0.45
C ASN A 111 -8.39 10.60 -1.96
N VAL A 112 -7.35 10.19 -2.66
CA VAL A 112 -7.14 10.52 -4.06
C VAL A 112 -7.48 9.33 -4.94
N THR A 113 -8.15 9.59 -6.06
CA THR A 113 -8.39 8.58 -7.09
C THR A 113 -7.58 8.90 -8.33
N ILE A 114 -6.69 7.99 -8.72
CA ILE A 114 -5.98 8.03 -10.00
C ILE A 114 -6.80 7.20 -11.00
N SER A 115 -7.29 7.84 -12.06
CA SER A 115 -8.10 7.17 -13.08
C SER A 115 -7.31 6.22 -13.97
N GLY A 116 -6.00 6.41 -14.04
CA GLY A 116 -5.07 5.59 -14.82
C GLY A 116 -4.32 4.58 -13.98
N LYS A 117 -3.22 4.08 -14.54
CA LYS A 117 -2.29 3.21 -13.84
C LYS A 117 -1.40 3.99 -12.88
N VAL A 118 -0.92 3.33 -11.83
CA VAL A 118 0.21 3.79 -11.02
C VAL A 118 1.38 2.86 -11.26
N THR A 119 2.49 3.39 -11.75
CA THR A 119 3.71 2.61 -11.95
C THR A 119 4.87 3.17 -11.14
N ILE A 120 5.63 2.28 -10.50
CA ILE A 120 6.86 2.61 -9.77
C ILE A 120 7.95 1.71 -10.33
N GLN A 121 8.82 2.28 -11.16
CA GLN A 121 9.80 1.53 -11.93
C GLN A 121 11.19 2.11 -11.78
N ASP A 122 12.20 1.24 -11.60
CA ASP A 122 13.60 1.65 -11.45
C ASP A 122 13.75 2.78 -10.40
N ALA A 123 13.01 2.65 -9.30
CA ALA A 123 12.82 3.70 -8.31
C ALA A 123 13.18 3.21 -6.90
N ASN A 124 13.58 4.14 -6.04
CA ASN A 124 14.08 3.81 -4.71
C ASN A 124 13.63 4.81 -3.64
N HIS A 125 13.29 4.34 -2.43
CA HIS A 125 12.83 5.18 -1.33
C HIS A 125 11.61 6.03 -1.72
N ILE A 126 10.52 5.36 -2.09
CA ILE A 126 9.24 6.00 -2.43
C ILE A 126 8.24 5.75 -1.30
N SER A 127 7.64 6.79 -0.76
CA SER A 127 6.63 6.70 0.30
C SER A 127 5.32 7.35 -0.14
N LEU A 128 4.26 6.55 -0.29
CA LEU A 128 2.91 7.01 -0.61
C LEU A 128 2.03 6.87 0.65
N HIS A 129 1.80 7.99 1.32
CA HIS A 129 1.00 8.06 2.54
C HIS A 129 -0.46 8.38 2.26
N GLY A 130 -1.33 8.06 3.22
CA GLY A 130 -2.76 8.34 3.14
C GLY A 130 -3.50 7.32 2.28
N LYS A 131 -4.58 7.77 1.64
CA LYS A 131 -5.53 6.91 0.91
C LYS A 131 -5.44 7.15 -0.59
N LEU A 132 -5.00 6.13 -1.31
CA LEU A 132 -4.83 6.13 -2.76
C LEU A 132 -5.74 5.08 -3.41
N ASN A 133 -6.67 5.51 -4.25
CA ASN A 133 -7.48 4.66 -5.10
C ASN A 133 -6.89 4.66 -6.52
N ILE A 134 -6.83 3.50 -7.16
CA ILE A 134 -6.26 3.27 -8.49
C ILE A 134 -7.29 2.53 -9.32
N LEU A 135 -7.67 3.08 -10.48
CA LEU A 135 -8.74 2.51 -11.31
C LEU A 135 -8.26 1.55 -12.39
N ASP A 136 -6.94 1.30 -12.44
CA ASP A 136 -6.34 0.45 -13.45
C ASP A 136 -5.37 -0.59 -12.82
N ILE A 137 -4.08 -0.31 -12.74
CA ILE A 137 -3.08 -1.24 -12.19
C ILE A 137 -2.11 -0.49 -11.28
N LEU A 138 -1.72 -1.14 -10.18
CA LEU A 138 -0.50 -0.79 -9.47
C LEU A 138 0.63 -1.72 -9.93
N PHE A 139 1.65 -1.18 -10.58
CA PHE A 139 2.75 -1.97 -11.14
C PHE A 139 4.10 -1.51 -10.56
N LEU A 140 4.80 -2.41 -9.87
CA LEU A 140 6.14 -2.18 -9.33
C LEU A 140 7.15 -3.05 -10.07
N ARG A 141 8.29 -2.50 -10.48
CA ARG A 141 9.38 -3.26 -11.10
C ARG A 141 10.72 -2.61 -10.77
N ASN A 142 11.75 -3.39 -10.45
CA ASN A 142 13.04 -2.85 -10.03
C ASN A 142 12.90 -1.76 -8.95
N ALA A 143 11.88 -1.91 -8.09
CA ALA A 143 11.50 -0.89 -7.12
C ALA A 143 11.97 -1.31 -5.73
N SER A 144 12.77 -0.46 -5.08
CA SER A 144 13.37 -0.76 -3.78
C SER A 144 12.92 0.22 -2.69
N ASN A 145 12.70 -0.29 -1.47
CA ASN A 145 12.34 0.55 -0.32
C ASN A 145 11.07 1.37 -0.59
N ILE A 146 9.98 0.67 -0.91
CA ILE A 146 8.70 1.28 -1.28
C ILE A 146 7.72 1.12 -0.11
N GLY A 147 7.19 2.24 0.40
CA GLY A 147 6.19 2.28 1.45
C GLY A 147 4.85 2.79 0.92
N LEU A 148 3.79 2.01 1.10
CA LEU A 148 2.41 2.37 0.74
C LEU A 148 1.53 2.24 1.99
N ASP A 149 0.75 3.26 2.30
CA ASP A 149 -0.15 3.24 3.47
C ASP A 149 -1.46 2.51 3.15
N THR A 150 -2.48 3.22 2.67
CA THR A 150 -3.76 2.60 2.26
C THR A 150 -3.92 2.70 0.74
N VAL A 151 -3.93 1.55 0.06
CA VAL A 151 -4.12 1.46 -1.40
C VAL A 151 -5.34 0.62 -1.72
N LYS A 152 -6.18 1.15 -2.61
CA LYS A 152 -7.32 0.42 -3.17
C LYS A 152 -7.22 0.39 -4.69
N VAL A 153 -7.06 -0.79 -5.28
CA VAL A 153 -7.20 -0.98 -6.72
C VAL A 153 -8.62 -1.49 -6.98
N LEU A 154 -9.45 -0.70 -7.65
CA LEU A 154 -10.87 -1.02 -7.82
C LEU A 154 -11.37 -0.68 -9.22
N THR A 155 -12.39 -1.40 -9.67
CA THR A 155 -13.06 -1.09 -10.93
C THR A 155 -14.06 0.04 -10.75
N ASP A 156 -13.87 1.13 -11.51
CA ASP A 156 -14.88 2.13 -11.81
C ASP A 156 -14.73 2.50 -13.30
N LYS A 157 -15.57 1.89 -14.16
CA LYS A 157 -15.46 2.05 -15.61
C LYS A 157 -15.84 3.46 -16.08
N GLU A 158 -16.61 4.20 -15.30
CA GLU A 158 -16.99 5.57 -15.65
C GLU A 158 -15.83 6.52 -15.42
N LEU A 159 -15.09 6.35 -14.32
CA LEU A 159 -13.95 7.20 -13.98
C LEU A 159 -12.61 6.72 -14.55
N ALA A 160 -12.45 5.44 -14.86
CA ALA A 160 -11.21 4.88 -15.40
C ALA A 160 -10.87 5.47 -16.79
N LEU A 161 -9.59 5.76 -17.03
CA LEU A 161 -9.12 6.25 -18.34
C LEU A 161 -9.37 5.26 -19.47
N THR A 162 -9.27 3.96 -19.18
CA THR A 162 -9.41 2.89 -20.15
C THR A 162 -10.86 2.45 -20.36
N LYS A 163 -11.79 2.87 -19.49
CA LYS A 163 -13.18 2.37 -19.43
C LYS A 163 -13.28 0.85 -19.21
N MET A 164 -12.23 0.25 -18.65
CA MET A 164 -12.13 -1.19 -18.40
C MET A 164 -12.13 -1.49 -16.90
N ALA A 165 -12.23 -2.78 -16.56
CA ALA A 165 -11.96 -3.24 -15.20
C ALA A 165 -10.49 -3.00 -14.84
N ASN A 166 -10.22 -2.90 -13.54
CA ASN A 166 -8.85 -2.83 -13.04
C ASN A 166 -8.09 -4.14 -13.35
N ARG A 167 -6.78 -4.04 -13.50
CA ARG A 167 -5.87 -5.16 -13.82
C ARG A 167 -5.13 -5.69 -12.59
N GLY A 168 -5.49 -5.23 -11.39
CA GLY A 168 -4.94 -5.70 -10.12
C GLY A 168 -3.63 -5.03 -9.71
N VAL A 169 -2.80 -5.77 -8.98
CA VAL A 169 -1.51 -5.33 -8.46
C VAL A 169 -0.44 -6.30 -8.90
N ASN A 170 0.67 -5.76 -9.39
CA ASN A 170 1.83 -6.55 -9.77
C ASN A 170 3.08 -6.00 -9.08
N VAL A 171 3.75 -6.85 -8.31
CA VAL A 171 5.10 -6.62 -7.81
C VAL A 171 6.03 -7.52 -8.62
N TYR A 172 6.75 -6.90 -9.55
CA TYR A 172 7.51 -7.60 -10.58
C TYR A 172 9.02 -7.62 -10.29
N SER A 173 9.74 -8.33 -11.16
CA SER A 173 11.18 -8.59 -11.12
C SER A 173 12.02 -7.40 -10.65
N GLY A 174 13.03 -7.73 -9.81
CA GLY A 174 13.98 -6.78 -9.23
C GLY A 174 13.45 -5.91 -8.09
N SER A 175 12.19 -6.09 -7.67
CA SER A 175 11.62 -5.33 -6.54
C SER A 175 12.03 -5.93 -5.19
N ASN A 176 12.40 -5.09 -4.22
CA ASN A 176 12.86 -5.53 -2.91
C ASN A 176 12.44 -4.55 -1.81
N ASN A 177 12.04 -5.07 -0.64
CA ASN A 177 11.60 -4.24 0.49
C ASN A 177 10.43 -3.32 0.11
N VAL A 178 9.32 -3.95 -0.27
CA VAL A 178 8.04 -3.28 -0.54
C VAL A 178 7.13 -3.53 0.66
N SER A 179 6.61 -2.47 1.29
CA SER A 179 5.68 -2.57 2.42
C SER A 179 4.37 -1.85 2.09
N ILE A 180 3.25 -2.53 2.28
CA ILE A 180 1.90 -1.99 2.12
C ILE A 180 1.13 -2.22 3.42
N HIS A 181 0.64 -1.16 4.06
CA HIS A 181 -0.12 -1.31 5.31
C HIS A 181 -1.50 -1.93 5.03
N SER A 182 -2.28 -1.34 4.13
CA SER A 182 -3.59 -1.88 3.73
C SER A 182 -3.72 -1.89 2.20
N LEU A 183 -3.98 -3.07 1.64
CA LEU A 183 -4.21 -3.27 0.22
C LEU A 183 -5.59 -3.92 -0.02
N ALA A 184 -6.44 -3.25 -0.78
CA ALA A 184 -7.69 -3.82 -1.27
C ALA A 184 -7.70 -3.90 -2.81
N ILE A 185 -8.06 -5.04 -3.37
CA ILE A 185 -8.21 -5.27 -4.81
C ILE A 185 -9.64 -5.76 -5.06
N ILE A 186 -10.46 -4.92 -5.69
CA ILE A 186 -11.92 -5.13 -5.75
C ILE A 186 -12.42 -5.12 -7.20
N ASP A 187 -13.25 -6.11 -7.54
CA ASP A 187 -13.94 -6.24 -8.82
C ASP A 187 -12.98 -6.30 -10.03
N GLN A 188 -11.90 -7.09 -9.91
CA GLN A 188 -10.94 -7.35 -10.99
C GLN A 188 -11.51 -8.37 -11.99
N ILE A 189 -12.65 -8.06 -12.61
CA ILE A 189 -13.36 -8.94 -13.55
C ILE A 189 -13.18 -8.41 -14.98
N GLY A 190 -12.12 -8.85 -15.63
CA GLY A 190 -11.76 -8.42 -16.97
C GLY A 190 -11.18 -9.53 -17.85
N ASP A 191 -11.57 -9.52 -19.12
CA ASP A 191 -11.23 -10.54 -20.12
C ASP A 191 -10.63 -9.93 -21.39
N GLY A 192 -9.96 -10.78 -22.18
CA GLY A 192 -9.38 -10.40 -23.46
C GLY A 192 -7.94 -9.90 -23.39
N ILE A 193 -7.45 -9.38 -24.51
CA ILE A 193 -6.03 -8.99 -24.72
C ILE A 193 -5.52 -7.98 -23.67
N PRO A 194 -6.27 -6.94 -23.25
CA PRO A 194 -5.80 -5.99 -22.24
C PRO A 194 -5.49 -6.62 -20.88
N PHE A 195 -6.11 -7.78 -20.60
CA PHE A 195 -5.94 -8.52 -19.37
C PHE A 195 -5.00 -9.71 -19.54
N SER A 196 -4.33 -9.87 -20.67
CA SER A 196 -3.47 -11.04 -20.94
C SER A 196 -2.39 -11.29 -19.88
N TYR A 197 -1.91 -10.24 -19.21
CA TYR A 197 -0.93 -10.27 -18.11
C TYR A 197 -1.51 -9.95 -16.73
N ALA A 198 -2.83 -10.04 -16.56
CA ALA A 198 -3.51 -9.88 -15.27
C ALA A 198 -3.87 -11.25 -14.70
N GLN A 199 -2.91 -12.16 -14.52
CA GLN A 199 -3.19 -13.58 -14.19
C GLN A 199 -3.74 -13.78 -12.77
N ALA A 200 -3.45 -12.86 -11.85
CA ALA A 200 -4.01 -12.84 -10.50
C ALA A 200 -4.40 -11.41 -10.09
N ALA A 201 -5.23 -11.28 -9.05
CA ALA A 201 -5.57 -9.97 -8.48
C ALA A 201 -4.33 -9.33 -7.85
N LEU A 202 -3.62 -10.07 -6.99
CA LEU A 202 -2.25 -9.75 -6.58
C LEU A 202 -1.28 -10.75 -7.21
N LEU A 203 -0.30 -10.23 -7.95
CA LEU A 203 0.70 -11.02 -8.66
C LEU A 203 2.11 -10.60 -8.22
N ILE A 204 2.80 -11.43 -7.44
CA ILE A 204 4.19 -11.22 -7.04
C ILE A 204 5.07 -12.21 -7.80
N HIS A 205 5.75 -11.74 -8.84
CA HIS A 205 6.45 -12.61 -9.79
C HIS A 205 7.64 -11.95 -10.50
N GLY A 206 8.44 -12.71 -11.25
CA GLY A 206 9.57 -12.13 -11.94
C GLY A 206 10.39 -13.10 -12.81
N PHE A 207 10.80 -12.63 -14.00
CA PHE A 207 11.84 -13.26 -14.80
C PHE A 207 13.23 -12.77 -14.36
N GLN A 208 14.19 -13.69 -14.17
CA GLN A 208 15.59 -13.39 -13.80
C GLN A 208 15.79 -12.62 -12.48
N GLY A 209 14.85 -12.79 -11.54
CA GLY A 209 14.92 -12.22 -10.19
C GLY A 209 13.53 -12.05 -9.64
N THR A 210 13.11 -12.92 -8.73
CA THR A 210 11.81 -12.78 -8.07
C THR A 210 11.88 -11.68 -7.01
N PRO A 211 10.76 -11.00 -6.72
CA PRO A 211 10.71 -10.03 -5.64
C PRO A 211 11.17 -10.63 -4.30
N THR A 212 11.74 -9.80 -3.44
CA THR A 212 12.13 -10.21 -2.08
C THR A 212 11.56 -9.26 -1.05
N ASN A 213 11.25 -9.79 0.14
CA ASN A 213 10.90 -8.94 1.28
C ASN A 213 9.69 -8.01 1.03
N VAL A 214 8.63 -8.55 0.39
CA VAL A 214 7.32 -7.90 0.27
C VAL A 214 6.53 -8.12 1.55
N ARG A 215 6.01 -7.03 2.14
CA ARG A 215 5.20 -7.05 3.35
C ARG A 215 3.84 -6.41 3.09
N ILE A 216 2.75 -7.11 3.42
CA ILE A 216 1.39 -6.56 3.36
C ILE A 216 0.67 -6.87 4.67
N GLU A 217 0.29 -5.85 5.45
CA GLU A 217 -0.29 -6.10 6.79
C GLU A 217 -1.76 -6.52 6.71
N ASP A 218 -2.57 -5.87 5.87
CA ASP A 218 -3.95 -6.26 5.58
C ASP A 218 -4.20 -6.31 4.06
N LEU A 219 -4.45 -7.50 3.54
CA LEU A 219 -4.77 -7.76 2.14
C LEU A 219 -6.22 -8.22 2.03
N ILE A 220 -7.00 -7.51 1.23
CA ILE A 220 -8.36 -7.88 0.84
C ILE A 220 -8.41 -8.02 -0.68
N VAL A 221 -8.83 -9.18 -1.16
CA VAL A 221 -9.17 -9.42 -2.57
C VAL A 221 -10.64 -9.80 -2.62
N GLU A 222 -11.43 -9.04 -3.37
CA GLU A 222 -12.88 -9.26 -3.52
C GLU A 222 -13.25 -9.31 -5.00
N ASN A 223 -13.97 -10.36 -5.39
CA ASN A 223 -14.54 -10.54 -6.73
C ASN A 223 -13.50 -10.42 -7.85
N CYS A 224 -12.54 -11.33 -7.90
CA CYS A 224 -11.58 -11.38 -8.99
C CYS A 224 -11.98 -12.40 -10.07
N GLY A 225 -11.77 -12.01 -11.33
CA GLY A 225 -12.06 -12.87 -12.47
C GLY A 225 -11.16 -14.10 -12.52
N ARG A 226 -9.97 -14.03 -11.93
CA ARG A 226 -8.91 -15.04 -12.11
C ARG A 226 -8.40 -15.51 -10.76
N THR A 227 -7.14 -15.92 -10.67
CA THR A 227 -6.49 -16.27 -9.40
C THR A 227 -6.56 -15.10 -8.42
N GLY A 228 -6.85 -15.35 -7.14
CA GLY A 228 -6.88 -14.31 -6.13
C GLY A 228 -5.49 -13.72 -5.90
N VAL A 229 -4.58 -14.58 -5.43
CA VAL A 229 -3.22 -14.19 -5.08
C VAL A 229 -2.22 -15.22 -5.62
N TYR A 230 -1.21 -14.76 -6.35
CA TYR A 230 -0.04 -15.55 -6.75
C TYR A 230 1.22 -14.96 -6.14
N ILE A 231 2.05 -15.82 -5.54
CA ILE A 231 3.27 -15.42 -4.84
C ILE A 231 4.42 -16.31 -5.28
N SER A 232 5.52 -15.67 -5.69
CA SER A 232 6.83 -16.26 -5.86
C SER A 232 7.89 -15.35 -5.25
N GLY A 233 9.06 -15.91 -4.92
CA GLY A 233 10.12 -15.15 -4.25
C GLY A 233 10.30 -15.55 -2.80
N ARG A 234 10.93 -14.67 -2.01
CA ARG A 234 11.36 -15.02 -0.65
C ARG A 234 11.17 -13.92 0.37
N ASP A 235 11.09 -14.35 1.63
CA ASP A 235 11.04 -13.49 2.81
C ASP A 235 9.80 -12.58 2.83
N HIS A 236 8.70 -13.05 2.26
CA HIS A 236 7.46 -12.29 2.23
C HIS A 236 6.67 -12.45 3.53
N VAL A 237 5.99 -11.40 3.95
CA VAL A 237 5.19 -11.41 5.18
C VAL A 237 3.82 -10.82 4.90
N PHE A 238 2.78 -11.56 5.27
CA PHE A 238 1.41 -11.14 5.20
C PHE A 238 0.80 -11.23 6.59
N GLY A 239 0.19 -10.15 7.06
CA GLY A 239 -0.59 -10.18 8.29
C GLY A 239 -1.91 -10.92 8.03
N LYS A 240 -2.98 -10.16 7.81
CA LYS A 240 -4.27 -10.70 7.39
C LYS A 240 -4.35 -10.73 5.88
N MET A 241 -4.74 -11.86 5.32
CA MET A 241 -5.07 -12.06 3.92
C MET A 241 -6.48 -12.63 3.81
N LYS A 242 -7.39 -11.87 3.21
CA LYS A 242 -8.76 -12.28 2.93
C LYS A 242 -8.98 -12.29 1.42
N ILE A 243 -9.40 -13.43 0.87
CA ILE A 243 -9.69 -13.59 -0.56
C ILE A 243 -11.11 -14.10 -0.68
N GLU A 244 -11.97 -13.31 -1.32
CA GLU A 244 -13.38 -13.59 -1.51
C GLU A 244 -13.73 -13.63 -3.00
N ASN A 245 -14.41 -14.70 -3.42
CA ASN A 245 -14.93 -14.90 -4.78
C ASN A 245 -13.86 -14.69 -5.88
N TYR A 246 -13.23 -15.78 -6.29
CA TYR A 246 -12.21 -15.77 -7.33
C TYR A 246 -12.58 -16.72 -8.48
N GLY A 247 -11.88 -16.57 -9.61
CA GLY A 247 -12.16 -17.35 -10.82
C GLY A 247 -13.49 -16.99 -11.49
N LEU A 248 -13.98 -15.76 -11.31
CA LEU A 248 -15.29 -15.33 -11.82
C LEU A 248 -15.34 -15.16 -13.35
N SER A 249 -14.19 -14.99 -14.02
CA SER A 249 -14.10 -14.84 -15.48
C SER A 249 -14.45 -16.15 -16.18
N GLU A 250 -15.27 -16.05 -17.21
CA GLU A 250 -15.70 -17.21 -18.00
C GLU A 250 -14.67 -17.58 -19.08
N SER A 251 -13.86 -16.60 -19.52
CA SER A 251 -12.88 -16.79 -20.60
C SER A 251 -11.48 -17.01 -20.07
N LYS A 252 -10.89 -18.16 -20.43
CA LYS A 252 -9.47 -18.48 -20.23
C LYS A 252 -8.61 -18.09 -21.44
N LEU A 253 -9.19 -17.40 -22.42
CA LEU A 253 -8.50 -17.06 -23.67
C LEU A 253 -7.48 -15.95 -23.45
N ASN A 254 -6.33 -16.09 -24.11
CA ASN A 254 -5.26 -15.09 -24.15
C ASN A 254 -4.57 -14.79 -22.80
N ILE A 255 -4.78 -15.61 -21.76
CA ILE A 255 -4.00 -15.53 -20.52
C ILE A 255 -2.57 -15.99 -20.83
N LYS A 256 -1.60 -15.13 -20.54
CA LYS A 256 -0.19 -15.47 -20.71
C LYS A 256 0.26 -16.36 -19.55
N PRO A 257 1.19 -17.31 -19.80
CA PRO A 257 1.82 -18.07 -18.74
C PRO A 257 2.39 -17.13 -17.66
N ILE A 258 2.36 -17.58 -16.41
CA ILE A 258 3.11 -16.93 -15.33
C ILE A 258 4.52 -17.51 -15.37
N GLU A 259 5.55 -16.69 -15.21
CA GLU A 259 6.91 -17.18 -15.10
C GLU A 259 6.99 -18.21 -13.98
N LYS A 260 7.70 -19.32 -14.23
CA LYS A 260 7.87 -20.44 -13.28
C LYS A 260 6.63 -21.32 -13.04
N ALA A 261 5.48 -21.02 -13.65
CA ALA A 261 4.35 -21.94 -13.69
C ALA A 261 4.44 -22.87 -14.90
N ASP A 262 3.85 -24.05 -14.77
CA ASP A 262 3.76 -24.99 -15.89
C ASP A 262 2.76 -24.50 -16.94
N ALA A 263 2.94 -25.02 -18.16
CA ALA A 263 2.13 -24.63 -19.30
C ALA A 263 0.65 -24.96 -19.04
N GLY A 264 -0.18 -23.90 -18.98
CA GLY A 264 -1.64 -24.01 -18.83
C GLY A 264 -2.15 -23.74 -17.42
N GLU A 265 -1.31 -23.77 -16.39
CA GLU A 265 -1.74 -23.60 -15.00
C GLU A 265 -2.28 -22.19 -14.69
N ALA A 266 -1.86 -21.19 -15.46
CA ALA A 266 -2.43 -19.84 -15.39
C ALA A 266 -3.93 -19.80 -15.71
N ASN A 267 -4.47 -20.84 -16.35
CA ASN A 267 -5.90 -21.00 -16.66
C ASN A 267 -6.68 -21.75 -15.57
N GLU A 268 -6.00 -22.22 -14.53
CA GLU A 268 -6.60 -22.89 -13.38
C GLU A 268 -6.63 -21.90 -12.21
N PHE A 269 -7.72 -21.17 -12.09
CA PHE A 269 -7.82 -20.09 -11.12
C PHE A 269 -7.81 -20.63 -9.69
N LYS A 270 -6.93 -20.07 -8.86
CA LYS A 270 -6.71 -20.47 -7.46
C LYS A 270 -7.09 -19.34 -6.51
N GLY A 271 -7.45 -19.66 -5.27
CA GLY A 271 -7.58 -18.65 -4.22
C GLY A 271 -6.21 -18.06 -3.90
N LEU A 272 -5.34 -18.91 -3.34
CA LEU A 272 -3.92 -18.62 -3.13
C LEU A 272 -3.05 -19.61 -3.92
N TRP A 273 -1.99 -19.11 -4.57
CA TRP A 273 -0.97 -19.92 -5.22
C TRP A 273 0.41 -19.49 -4.72
N LEU A 274 1.09 -20.39 -4.02
CA LEU A 274 2.49 -20.23 -3.64
C LEU A 274 3.33 -21.08 -4.59
N ASN A 275 4.18 -20.45 -5.40
CA ASN A 275 5.04 -21.16 -6.36
C ASN A 275 6.43 -20.53 -6.40
N TYR A 276 7.48 -21.37 -6.39
CA TYR A 276 8.85 -20.93 -6.19
C TYR A 276 8.95 -19.96 -5.02
N THR A 277 8.51 -20.40 -3.85
CA THR A 277 8.52 -19.60 -2.61
C THR A 277 9.48 -20.17 -1.56
N GLU A 278 10.01 -19.30 -0.71
CA GLU A 278 10.78 -19.65 0.48
C GLU A 278 10.55 -18.61 1.59
N ASN A 279 10.41 -19.05 2.84
CA ASN A 279 10.23 -18.18 4.00
C ASN A 279 9.07 -17.17 3.84
N VAL A 280 7.96 -17.58 3.21
CA VAL A 280 6.73 -16.79 3.17
C VAL A 280 5.94 -17.03 4.45
N LYS A 281 5.55 -15.96 5.15
CA LYS A 281 4.76 -16.03 6.38
C LYS A 281 3.41 -15.36 6.18
N ILE A 282 2.34 -16.05 6.54
CA ILE A 282 0.97 -15.54 6.51
C ILE A 282 0.36 -15.73 7.90
N ASP A 283 0.05 -14.65 8.61
CA ASP A 283 -0.47 -14.74 9.98
C ASP A 283 -1.91 -15.23 10.00
N SER A 284 -2.74 -14.77 9.07
CA SER A 284 -4.14 -15.19 8.93
C SER A 284 -4.55 -15.23 7.46
N LEU A 285 -4.89 -16.42 6.96
CA LEU A 285 -5.47 -16.63 5.64
C LEU A 285 -6.95 -16.99 5.77
N ILE A 286 -7.81 -16.18 5.15
CA ILE A 286 -9.25 -16.41 5.08
C ILE A 286 -9.64 -16.51 3.60
N LEU A 287 -10.15 -17.66 3.19
CA LEU A 287 -10.68 -17.88 1.85
C LEU A 287 -12.19 -18.08 1.91
N VAL A 288 -12.93 -17.30 1.13
CA VAL A 288 -14.39 -17.44 1.01
C VAL A 288 -14.75 -17.54 -0.46
N ASN A 289 -15.24 -18.70 -0.90
CA ASN A 289 -15.61 -18.91 -2.30
C ASN A 289 -17.02 -19.49 -2.39
N LYS A 290 -18.00 -18.61 -2.61
CA LYS A 290 -19.42 -19.01 -2.67
C LYS A 290 -19.86 -19.39 -4.08
N GLU A 291 -19.19 -18.84 -5.10
CA GLU A 291 -19.54 -18.99 -6.52
C GLU A 291 -18.99 -20.28 -7.17
N ASN A 292 -18.03 -20.98 -6.51
CA ASN A 292 -17.47 -22.29 -6.93
C ASN A 292 -16.95 -22.35 -8.39
N LYS A 293 -16.35 -21.26 -8.89
CA LYS A 293 -15.75 -21.19 -10.24
C LYS A 293 -14.23 -21.40 -10.27
N GLY A 294 -13.58 -21.32 -9.12
CA GLY A 294 -12.16 -21.61 -8.94
C GLY A 294 -11.84 -23.11 -9.04
N PHE A 295 -10.60 -23.43 -9.42
CA PHE A 295 -10.14 -24.81 -9.54
C PHE A 295 -9.54 -25.32 -8.22
N TYR A 296 -8.78 -24.49 -7.50
CA TYR A 296 -8.22 -24.77 -6.17
C TYR A 296 -8.56 -23.66 -5.18
N SER A 297 -8.68 -24.02 -3.90
CA SER A 297 -8.66 -23.04 -2.80
C SER A 297 -7.24 -22.57 -2.55
N ILE A 298 -6.30 -23.52 -2.42
CA ILE A 298 -4.88 -23.22 -2.30
C ILE A 298 -4.06 -24.21 -3.13
N LEU A 299 -3.02 -23.73 -3.80
CA LEU A 299 -1.98 -24.56 -4.40
C LEU A 299 -0.62 -24.20 -3.78
N PHE A 300 -0.01 -25.18 -3.09
CA PHE A 300 1.38 -25.12 -2.65
C PHE A 300 2.25 -25.87 -3.67
N ASP A 301 2.87 -25.13 -4.56
CA ASP A 301 3.57 -25.64 -5.74
C ASP A 301 5.08 -25.82 -5.47
N GLU A 302 5.97 -25.60 -6.42
CA GLU A 302 7.41 -25.74 -6.18
C GLU A 302 7.95 -24.75 -5.13
N SER A 303 9.05 -25.11 -4.46
CA SER A 303 9.74 -24.24 -3.50
C SER A 303 11.13 -23.83 -3.99
N LEU A 304 11.57 -22.62 -3.59
CA LEU A 304 12.91 -22.11 -3.91
C LEU A 304 14.04 -22.68 -3.03
N GLY A 305 13.72 -23.27 -1.88
CA GLY A 305 14.73 -23.62 -0.91
C GLY A 305 14.22 -24.53 0.21
N HIS A 306 14.86 -24.44 1.38
CA HIS A 306 14.62 -25.35 2.51
C HIS A 306 13.97 -24.65 3.71
N VAL A 307 13.81 -23.34 3.68
CA VAL A 307 13.07 -22.63 4.72
C VAL A 307 11.57 -22.73 4.40
N PRO A 308 10.75 -23.32 5.30
CA PRO A 308 9.35 -23.54 5.02
C PRO A 308 8.58 -22.22 4.94
N ASN A 309 7.52 -22.24 4.15
CA ASN A 309 6.45 -21.27 4.26
C ASN A 309 5.60 -21.59 5.49
N ILE A 310 5.05 -20.58 6.15
CA ILE A 310 4.25 -20.73 7.37
C ILE A 310 2.92 -20.00 7.19
N ILE A 311 1.82 -20.72 7.37
CA ILE A 311 0.47 -20.17 7.52
C ILE A 311 0.03 -20.43 8.95
N SER A 312 -0.08 -19.37 9.75
CA SER A 312 -0.36 -19.51 11.18
C SER A 312 -1.83 -19.86 11.45
N ASN A 313 -2.75 -19.19 10.75
CA ASN A 313 -4.18 -19.43 10.87
C ASN A 313 -4.82 -19.53 9.48
N LEU A 314 -5.48 -20.66 9.21
CA LEU A 314 -6.23 -20.91 7.99
C LEU A 314 -7.73 -21.06 8.28
N SER A 315 -8.57 -20.30 7.58
CA SER A 315 -10.03 -20.44 7.59
C SER A 315 -10.56 -20.46 6.17
N ILE A 316 -11.37 -21.46 5.84
CA ILE A 316 -11.88 -21.65 4.49
C ILE A 316 -13.38 -21.92 4.52
N GLU A 317 -14.12 -21.06 3.84
CA GLU A 317 -15.56 -21.15 3.61
C GLU A 317 -15.79 -21.35 2.11
N ASP A 318 -15.69 -22.58 1.64
CA ASP A 318 -15.89 -22.96 0.23
C ASP A 318 -17.14 -23.84 0.10
N SER A 319 -18.01 -23.52 -0.87
CA SER A 319 -19.37 -24.05 -0.92
C SER A 319 -19.49 -25.50 -1.36
N ASN A 320 -18.43 -26.19 -1.86
CA ASN A 320 -18.40 -27.67 -1.98
C ASN A 320 -17.09 -28.31 -2.51
N ASN A 321 -15.98 -27.58 -2.75
CA ASN A 321 -14.77 -28.15 -3.35
C ASN A 321 -13.48 -27.59 -2.75
N TYR A 322 -13.31 -27.69 -1.42
CA TYR A 322 -12.02 -27.42 -0.81
C TYR A 322 -10.96 -28.35 -1.40
N LYS A 323 -10.07 -27.80 -2.23
CA LYS A 323 -8.91 -28.49 -2.77
C LYS A 323 -7.67 -27.72 -2.38
N VAL A 324 -6.86 -28.36 -1.53
CA VAL A 324 -5.50 -27.96 -1.23
C VAL A 324 -4.58 -29.04 -1.68
N ASP A 325 -3.63 -28.64 -2.51
CA ASP A 325 -2.54 -29.49 -2.91
C ASP A 325 -1.30 -29.08 -2.12
N PHE A 326 -0.80 -30.03 -1.34
CA PHE A 326 0.26 -29.80 -0.36
C PHE A 326 1.62 -30.19 -0.93
N ASN A 327 2.58 -29.27 -0.82
CA ASN A 327 3.99 -29.59 -0.91
C ASN A 327 4.58 -29.85 0.48
N SER A 328 5.76 -30.46 0.53
CA SER A 328 6.46 -30.75 1.79
C SER A 328 7.11 -29.52 2.45
N ASN A 329 7.02 -28.33 1.86
CA ASN A 329 7.72 -27.12 2.32
C ASN A 329 6.78 -26.00 2.83
N THR A 330 5.51 -26.31 3.08
CA THR A 330 4.56 -25.36 3.68
C THR A 330 3.95 -25.95 4.95
N LEU A 331 4.04 -25.22 6.06
CA LEU A 331 3.49 -25.60 7.35
C LEU A 331 2.23 -24.76 7.64
N VAL A 332 1.11 -25.45 7.87
CA VAL A 332 -0.14 -24.84 8.33
C VAL A 332 -0.32 -25.19 9.80
N LEU A 333 -0.24 -24.20 10.69
CA LEU A 333 -0.09 -24.45 12.13
C LEU A 333 -1.41 -24.80 12.85
N ASN A 334 -2.56 -24.36 12.33
CA ASN A 334 -3.87 -24.63 12.93
C ASN A 334 -4.58 -25.89 12.37
N GLU A 335 -3.88 -26.73 11.61
CA GLU A 335 -4.36 -28.04 11.15
C GLU A 335 -4.00 -29.21 12.09
N PHE A 336 -3.41 -28.95 13.26
CA PHE A 336 -3.06 -29.95 14.29
C PHE A 336 -3.70 -29.68 15.66
#